data_AF-A0A968WZZ3-F1
#
_entry.id   AF-A0A968WZZ3-F1
#
_cell.length_a   1.000
_cell.length_b   1.000
_cell.length_c   1.000
_cell.angle_alpha   90.00
_cell.angle_beta   90.00
_cell.angle_gamma   90.00
#
_symmetry.space_group_name_H-M   'P 1'
#
loop_
_entity.id
_entity.type
_entity.pdbx_description
1 polymer ?
#
loop_
_entity_poly.entity_id
_entity_poly.type
_entity_poly.pdbx_seq_one_letter_code
_entity_poly.pdbx_strand_id
1 'polypeptide(L)'
;MPVGSIGNVVFCDTNKDGLRDPDGADNILGGAGAADDEPGINGVTLGLFEADGTTAIDNPNVAGVQNYTVTTSSSGAYSFTGLIAGSYVVKIATPPTGKTESSPAGVT
;
A
#
# COMPACT_ATOMS: atom_id res chain seq x y z
N MET A 1 -6.38 16.58 19.80
CA MET A 1 -6.65 15.16 19.56
C MET A 1 -5.37 14.52 19.05
N PRO A 2 -4.92 13.37 19.56
CA PRO A 2 -3.81 12.63 18.97
C PRO A 2 -4.16 12.24 17.53
N VAL A 3 -3.17 12.27 16.64
CA VAL A 3 -3.31 11.84 15.25
C VAL A 3 -2.43 10.61 15.00
N GLY A 4 -2.91 9.71 14.17
CA GLY A 4 -2.24 8.46 13.80
C GLY A 4 -1.73 8.46 12.36
N SER A 5 -1.28 7.29 11.94
CA SER A 5 -0.82 7.03 10.58
C SER A 5 -1.27 5.65 10.10
N ILE A 6 -1.56 5.53 8.81
CA ILE A 6 -1.81 4.26 8.10
C ILE A 6 -0.73 4.12 7.03
N GLY A 7 -0.10 2.96 6.94
CA GLY A 7 0.93 2.71 5.93
C GLY A 7 1.27 1.24 5.83
N ASN A 8 1.87 0.85 4.71
CA ASN A 8 2.42 -0.48 4.47
C ASN A 8 3.33 -0.44 3.22
N VAL A 9 3.49 -1.57 2.54
CA VAL A 9 4.27 -1.73 1.32
C VAL A 9 3.36 -2.25 0.19
N VAL A 10 3.52 -1.70 -1.02
CA VAL A 10 3.05 -2.32 -2.26
C VAL A 10 4.20 -3.12 -2.84
N PHE A 11 4.02 -4.41 -3.13
CA PHE A 11 5.09 -5.31 -3.55
C PHE A 11 4.69 -6.17 -4.75
N CYS A 12 5.69 -6.78 -5.39
CA CYS A 12 5.49 -7.74 -6.47
C CYS A 12 5.18 -9.11 -5.89
N ASP A 13 3.90 -9.46 -5.83
CA ASP A 13 3.46 -10.80 -5.46
C ASP A 13 3.74 -11.78 -6.61
N THR A 14 4.86 -12.47 -6.53
CA THR A 14 5.40 -13.29 -7.62
C THR A 14 4.80 -14.69 -7.59
N ASN A 15 4.54 -15.22 -6.39
CA ASN A 15 4.00 -16.56 -6.18
C ASN A 15 2.45 -16.59 -6.04
N LYS A 16 1.81 -15.43 -5.91
CA LYS A 16 0.35 -15.20 -5.80
C LYS A 16 -0.26 -15.71 -4.50
N ASP A 17 0.49 -15.71 -3.40
CA ASP A 17 -0.01 -16.16 -2.10
C ASP A 17 -0.52 -15.00 -1.21
N GLY A 18 -0.31 -13.75 -1.63
CA GLY A 18 -0.73 -12.55 -0.90
C GLY A 18 0.10 -12.23 0.34
N LEU A 19 1.18 -12.98 0.60
CA LEU A 19 2.20 -12.66 1.58
C LEU A 19 3.35 -11.91 0.90
N ARG A 20 4.07 -11.09 1.66
CA ARG A 20 5.27 -10.43 1.17
C ARG A 20 6.48 -11.23 1.61
N ASP A 21 7.23 -11.75 0.64
CA ASP A 21 8.47 -12.49 0.89
C ASP A 21 9.69 -11.64 0.49
N PRO A 22 10.30 -10.89 1.43
CA PRO A 22 11.57 -10.24 1.20
C PRO A 22 12.77 -11.19 1.15
N ASP A 23 12.58 -12.46 1.54
CA ASP A 23 13.63 -13.46 1.75
C ASP A 23 13.27 -14.94 1.47
N GLY A 24 12.03 -15.28 1.06
CA GLY A 24 11.82 -16.41 0.13
C GLY A 24 10.72 -17.43 0.06
N ALA A 25 10.69 -18.05 -1.14
CA ALA A 25 9.51 -18.55 -1.85
C ALA A 25 8.86 -19.82 -1.29
N ASP A 26 9.29 -20.31 -0.13
CA ASP A 26 8.75 -21.51 0.51
C ASP A 26 8.03 -21.22 1.83
N ASN A 27 7.94 -19.94 2.25
CA ASN A 27 7.45 -19.55 3.57
C ASN A 27 8.23 -20.29 4.71
N ILE A 28 9.49 -20.66 4.43
CA ILE A 28 10.45 -21.23 5.37
C ILE A 28 11.55 -20.20 5.60
N LEU A 29 11.67 -19.74 6.85
CA LEU A 29 12.84 -19.01 7.30
C LEU A 29 14.12 -19.85 7.07
N GLY A 30 14.90 -19.53 6.03
CA GLY A 30 16.28 -20.01 5.84
C GLY A 30 16.52 -21.21 4.90
N GLY A 31 15.71 -21.41 3.86
CA GLY A 31 15.93 -22.48 2.86
C GLY A 31 16.80 -22.06 1.66
N ALA A 32 17.92 -22.74 1.41
CA ALA A 32 18.83 -22.40 0.31
C ALA A 32 18.31 -22.88 -1.07
N GLY A 33 18.08 -21.97 -2.02
CA GLY A 33 18.16 -22.29 -3.46
C GLY A 33 17.15 -21.70 -4.45
N ALA A 34 16.24 -20.81 -4.09
CA ALA A 34 15.37 -20.13 -5.07
C ALA A 34 15.32 -18.63 -4.80
N ALA A 35 15.58 -17.83 -5.83
CA ALA A 35 15.51 -16.38 -5.77
C ALA A 35 14.11 -15.91 -5.40
N ASP A 36 14.05 -15.00 -4.44
CA ASP A 36 12.89 -14.67 -3.63
C ASP A 36 12.71 -13.17 -3.41
N ASP A 37 12.95 -12.42 -4.47
CA ASP A 37 12.74 -10.99 -4.42
C ASP A 37 11.25 -10.72 -4.72
N GLU A 38 10.43 -10.47 -3.69
CA GLU A 38 9.19 -9.70 -3.84
C GLU A 38 9.43 -8.21 -3.53
N PRO A 39 10.12 -7.49 -4.44
CA PRO A 39 10.49 -6.12 -4.18
C PRO A 39 9.25 -5.25 -4.12
N GLY A 40 9.39 -4.18 -3.34
CA GLY A 40 8.42 -3.11 -3.38
C GLY A 40 8.29 -2.50 -4.78
N ILE A 41 7.09 -2.05 -5.12
CA ILE A 41 6.82 -1.37 -6.38
C ILE A 41 6.91 0.13 -6.14
N ASN A 42 7.89 0.78 -6.77
CA ASN A 42 8.03 2.23 -6.76
C ASN A 42 6.98 2.91 -7.64
N GLY A 43 6.56 4.12 -7.25
CA GLY A 43 5.77 4.99 -8.14
C GLY A 43 4.28 4.65 -8.20
N VAL A 44 3.78 3.80 -7.30
CA VAL A 44 2.34 3.48 -7.21
C VAL A 44 1.64 4.59 -6.46
N THR A 45 0.62 5.19 -7.07
CA THR A 45 -0.20 6.23 -6.42
C THR A 45 -1.37 5.59 -5.68
N LEU A 46 -1.47 5.87 -4.38
CA LEU A 46 -2.57 5.45 -3.53
C LEU A 46 -3.40 6.66 -3.09
N GLY A 47 -4.70 6.46 -2.89
CA GLY A 47 -5.63 7.44 -2.32
C GLY A 47 -6.26 6.93 -1.03
N LEU A 48 -6.55 7.85 -0.12
CA LEU A 48 -7.25 7.57 1.13
C LEU A 48 -8.71 8.00 1.04
N PHE A 49 -9.59 7.11 1.50
CA PHE A 49 -11.04 7.30 1.51
C PHE A 49 -11.60 7.05 2.90
N GLU A 50 -12.78 7.59 3.16
CA GLU A 50 -13.61 7.23 4.31
C GLU A 50 -13.96 5.74 4.28
N ALA A 51 -14.58 5.25 5.36
CA ALA A 51 -15.02 3.85 5.48
C ALA A 51 -15.97 3.38 4.36
N ASP A 52 -16.64 4.29 3.66
CA ASP A 52 -17.49 3.97 2.51
C ASP A 52 -16.69 3.56 1.25
N GLY A 53 -15.38 3.79 1.24
CA GLY A 53 -14.48 3.52 0.13
C GLY A 53 -14.68 4.39 -1.10
N THR A 54 -15.51 5.44 -1.04
CA THR A 54 -15.84 6.32 -2.18
C THR A 54 -15.59 7.79 -1.89
N THR A 55 -15.74 8.22 -0.65
CA THR A 55 -15.51 9.60 -0.23
C THR A 55 -14.02 9.81 0.03
N ALA A 56 -13.36 10.64 -0.79
CA ALA A 56 -11.95 10.93 -0.61
C ALA A 56 -11.71 11.80 0.64
N ILE A 57 -10.64 11.52 1.37
CA ILE A 57 -10.18 12.32 2.51
C ILE A 57 -9.38 13.52 2.02
N ASP A 58 -9.57 14.69 2.64
CA ASP A 58 -8.72 15.87 2.40
C ASP A 58 -7.33 15.70 3.03
N ASN A 59 -6.24 16.03 2.34
CA ASN A 59 -4.89 15.90 2.92
C ASN A 59 -4.65 16.93 4.04
N PRO A 60 -4.48 16.51 5.31
CA PRO A 60 -4.30 17.43 6.43
C PRO A 60 -2.92 18.10 6.45
N ASN A 61 -1.98 17.65 5.61
CA ASN A 61 -0.60 18.13 5.60
C ASN A 61 -0.34 19.19 4.51
N VAL A 62 -1.34 19.53 3.70
CA VAL A 62 -1.24 20.49 2.60
C VAL A 62 -2.35 21.53 2.73
N ALA A 63 -2.04 22.79 2.46
CA ALA A 63 -3.04 23.85 2.50
C ALA A 63 -3.99 23.76 1.29
N GLY A 64 -5.30 23.92 1.55
CA GLY A 64 -6.36 23.84 0.53
C GLY A 64 -7.01 22.47 0.45
N VAL A 65 -8.14 22.38 -0.25
CA VAL A 65 -8.93 21.14 -0.37
C VAL A 65 -8.42 20.32 -1.55
N GLN A 66 -7.90 19.12 -1.28
CA GLN A 66 -7.49 18.15 -2.29
C GLN A 66 -7.52 16.72 -1.76
N ASN A 67 -7.58 15.74 -2.65
CA ASN A 67 -7.58 14.33 -2.24
C ASN A 67 -6.22 13.94 -1.64
N TYR A 68 -6.26 13.30 -0.46
CA TYR A 68 -5.06 12.76 0.15
C TYR A 68 -4.55 11.56 -0.66
N THR A 69 -3.50 11.81 -1.42
CA THR A 69 -2.78 10.81 -2.21
C THR A 69 -1.31 10.73 -1.80
N VAL A 70 -0.72 9.54 -1.94
CA VAL A 70 0.70 9.29 -1.69
C VAL A 70 1.27 8.39 -2.78
N THR A 71 2.56 8.49 -3.04
CA THR A 71 3.27 7.64 -4.00
C THR A 71 4.28 6.77 -3.27
N THR A 72 4.32 5.48 -3.61
CA THR A 72 5.25 4.54 -2.98
C THR A 72 6.72 4.90 -3.28
N SER A 73 7.58 4.73 -2.27
CA SER A 73 9.03 4.91 -2.38
C SER A 73 9.70 3.76 -3.16
N SER A 74 11.03 3.79 -3.33
CA SER A 74 11.77 2.72 -4.03
C SER A 74 11.61 1.34 -3.38
N SER A 75 11.30 1.31 -2.08
CA SER A 75 11.02 0.10 -1.31
C SER A 75 9.54 -0.34 -1.38
N GLY A 76 8.70 0.36 -2.14
CA GLY A 76 7.25 0.12 -2.19
C GLY A 76 6.48 0.67 -0.99
N ALA A 77 7.16 1.22 0.02
CA ALA A 77 6.53 1.76 1.22
C ALA A 77 5.71 3.03 0.93
N TYR A 78 4.56 3.15 1.60
CA TYR A 78 3.70 4.34 1.62
C TYR A 78 3.20 4.64 3.05
N SER A 79 2.83 5.90 3.31
CA SER A 79 2.27 6.31 4.60
C SER A 79 1.36 7.54 4.47
N PHE A 80 0.16 7.44 5.03
CA PHE A 80 -0.75 8.55 5.33
C PHE A 80 -0.59 8.90 6.81
N THR A 81 -0.36 10.17 7.13
CA THR A 81 -0.08 10.67 8.48
C THR A 81 -1.03 11.80 8.84
N GLY A 82 -1.16 12.08 10.13
CA GLY A 82 -2.04 13.15 10.61
C GLY A 82 -3.52 12.77 10.60
N LEU A 83 -3.82 11.46 10.62
CA LEU A 83 -5.19 10.96 10.57
C LEU A 83 -5.84 11.02 11.95
N ILE A 84 -7.07 11.52 12.00
CA ILE A 84 -7.91 11.42 13.20
C ILE A 84 -8.30 9.94 13.38
N ALA A 85 -8.64 9.53 14.61
CA ALA A 85 -9.16 8.19 14.84
C ALA A 85 -10.45 7.96 14.03
N GLY A 86 -10.46 6.91 13.22
CA GLY A 86 -11.55 6.57 12.32
C GLY A 86 -11.25 5.33 11.49
N SER A 87 -12.23 4.90 10.70
CA SER A 87 -12.07 3.82 9.73
C SER A 87 -11.82 4.42 8.34
N TYR A 88 -10.83 3.87 7.65
CA TYR A 88 -10.38 4.39 6.36
C TYR A 88 -10.16 3.25 5.38
N VAL A 89 -10.32 3.55 4.09
CA VAL A 89 -10.00 2.63 3.01
C VAL A 89 -8.86 3.21 2.17
N VAL A 90 -7.80 2.43 1.98
CA VAL A 90 -6.69 2.79 1.08
C VAL A 90 -6.91 2.07 -0.25
N LYS A 91 -6.81 2.80 -1.36
CA LYS A 91 -6.93 2.24 -2.71
C LYS A 91 -5.74 2.61 -3.58
N ILE A 92 -5.34 1.70 -4.46
CA ILE A 92 -4.43 2.01 -5.56
C ILE A 92 -5.22 2.80 -6.60
N ALA A 93 -4.87 4.08 -6.78
CA ALA A 93 -5.55 4.96 -7.73
C ALA A 93 -5.15 4.66 -9.18
N THR A 94 -3.93 4.19 -9.38
CA THR A 94 -3.41 3.79 -10.70
C THR A 94 -2.57 2.53 -10.56
N PRO A 95 -3.04 1.39 -11.07
CA PRO A 95 -2.25 0.16 -11.07
C PRO A 95 -0.93 0.34 -11.82
N PRO A 96 0.18 -0.21 -11.32
CA PRO A 96 1.45 -0.17 -12.03
C PRO A 96 1.38 -0.95 -13.34
N THR A 97 1.96 -0.39 -14.41
CA THR A 97 1.93 -0.99 -15.77
C THR A 97 2.46 -2.42 -15.77
N GLY A 98 1.74 -3.33 -16.41
CA GLY A 98 2.16 -4.72 -16.59
C GLY A 98 2.09 -5.58 -15.33
N LYS A 99 1.47 -5.09 -14.24
CA LYS A 99 1.23 -5.84 -13.02
C LYS A 99 -0.26 -6.11 -12.86
N THR A 100 -0.63 -7.36 -12.61
CA THR A 100 -1.98 -7.73 -12.19
C THR A 100 -2.06 -7.68 -10.67
N GLU A 101 -3.15 -7.16 -10.12
CA GLU A 101 -3.38 -7.20 -8.66
C GLU A 101 -3.61 -8.66 -8.22
N SER A 102 -2.91 -9.08 -7.16
CA SER A 102 -3.12 -10.38 -6.52
C SER A 102 -4.04 -10.30 -5.30
N SER A 103 -4.07 -9.14 -4.62
CA SER A 103 -5.08 -8.80 -3.62
C SER A 103 -6.19 -7.96 -4.26
N PRO A 104 -7.48 -8.17 -3.91
CA PRO A 104 -8.54 -7.27 -4.35
C PRO A 104 -8.25 -5.83 -3.90
N ALA A 105 -8.71 -4.85 -4.71
CA ALA A 105 -8.54 -3.41 -4.53
C ALA A 105 -9.18 -2.77 -3.27
N GLY A 106 -9.33 -3.54 -2.19
CA GLY A 106 -9.85 -3.08 -0.91
C GLY A 106 -9.81 -4.20 0.12
N VAL A 107 -8.91 -4.08 1.10
CA VAL A 107 -9.03 -4.78 2.38
C VAL A 107 -9.73 -3.81 3.33
N THR A 108 -10.93 -4.19 3.76
CA THR A 108 -11.71 -3.54 4.83
C THR A 108 -11.10 -3.80 6.20
#